data_AF-A0A4S8MLP7-F1
#
_entry.id   AF-A0A4S8MLP7-F1
#
_cell.length_a   1.000
_cell.length_b   1.000
_cell.length_c   1.000
_cell.angle_alpha   90.00
_cell.angle_beta   90.00
_cell.angle_gamma   90.00
#
_symmetry.space_group_name_H-M   'P 1'
#
loop_
_entity.id
_entity.type
_entity.pdbx_description
1 polymer ?
#
loop_
_entity_poly.entity_id
_entity_poly.type
_entity_poly.pdbx_seq_one_letter_code
_entity_poly.pdbx_strand_id
1 'polypeptide(L)'
;MKVVLNGTVLAESDETKVVENNHYFPPSSINKAAFTESSTSSVCPWKGTAAYYDANVDGKTVKDVAWYYPDTITDRAKPIEGYVAFYKNKVQFE
;
A
#
# COMPACT_ATOMS: atom_id res chain seq x y z
N MET A 1 3.27 11.85 7.17
CA MET A 1 3.27 11.50 5.72
C MET A 1 1.86 11.08 5.32
N LYS A 2 1.34 11.56 4.20
CA LYS A 2 -0.06 11.37 3.82
C LYS A 2 -0.21 11.02 2.34
N VAL A 3 -1.17 10.15 2.03
CA VAL A 3 -1.49 9.70 0.67
C VAL A 3 -2.93 10.07 0.35
N VAL A 4 -3.11 10.80 -0.75
CA VAL A 4 -4.40 11.32 -1.19
C VAL A 4 -4.70 10.85 -2.62
N LEU A 5 -5.95 10.48 -2.86
CA LEU A 5 -6.50 10.16 -4.18
C LEU A 5 -7.81 10.92 -4.35
N ASN A 6 -7.88 11.81 -5.35
CA ASN A 6 -9.06 12.64 -5.63
C ASN A 6 -9.63 13.35 -4.39
N GLY A 7 -8.76 13.87 -3.51
CA GLY A 7 -9.17 14.52 -2.26
C GLY A 7 -9.54 13.58 -1.10
N THR A 8 -9.60 12.27 -1.33
CA THR A 8 -9.80 11.26 -0.28
C THR A 8 -8.46 10.81 0.30
N VAL A 9 -8.34 10.84 1.62
CA VAL A 9 -7.16 10.32 2.33
C VAL A 9 -7.23 8.79 2.34
N LEU A 10 -6.21 8.19 1.72
CA LEU A 10 -6.04 6.74 1.64
C LEU A 10 -5.22 6.19 2.81
N ALA A 11 -4.20 6.94 3.24
CA ALA A 11 -3.40 6.63 4.41
C ALA A 11 -2.73 7.89 4.97
N GLU A 12 -2.53 7.94 6.28
CA GLU A 12 -1.81 9.03 6.94
C GLU A 12 -1.08 8.50 8.19
N SER A 13 0.23 8.67 8.24
CA SER A 13 1.05 8.24 9.37
C SER A 13 2.40 8.93 9.38
N ASP A 14 2.96 9.13 10.57
CA ASP A 14 4.35 9.55 10.77
C ASP A 14 5.29 8.37 11.03
N GLU A 15 4.76 7.15 11.14
CA GLU A 15 5.49 5.92 11.49
C GLU A 15 5.73 5.02 10.27
N THR A 16 5.85 5.62 9.09
CA THR A 16 6.11 4.85 7.85
C THR A 16 7.52 4.26 7.85
N LYS A 17 7.67 3.10 7.21
CA LYS A 17 8.98 2.47 6.94
C LYS A 17 9.38 2.72 5.50
N VAL A 18 10.63 3.09 5.25
CA VAL A 18 11.12 3.35 3.90
C VAL A 18 11.96 2.18 3.40
N VAL A 19 11.52 1.57 2.30
CA VAL A 19 12.25 0.48 1.61
C VAL A 19 12.23 0.76 0.12
N GLU A 20 13.40 0.77 -0.53
CA GLU A 20 13.54 1.03 -1.97
C GLU A 20 12.80 2.30 -2.42
N ASN A 21 12.93 3.39 -1.64
CA ASN A 21 12.27 4.68 -1.85
C ASN A 21 10.72 4.66 -1.80
N ASN A 22 10.13 3.61 -1.24
CA ASN A 22 8.69 3.53 -1.01
C ASN A 22 8.38 3.65 0.48
N HIS A 23 7.36 4.46 0.81
CA HIS A 23 6.80 4.52 2.14
C HIS A 23 5.81 3.38 2.34
N TYR A 24 6.07 2.56 3.34
CA TYR A 24 5.22 1.50 3.84
C TYR A 24 4.49 2.01 5.08
N PHE A 25 3.17 2.11 4.98
CA PHE A 25 2.28 2.60 6.02
C PHE A 25 1.80 1.45 6.90
N PRO A 26 1.75 1.65 8.24
CA PRO A 26 1.22 0.62 9.13
C PRO A 26 -0.25 0.32 8.80
N PRO A 27 -0.71 -0.94 8.93
CA PRO A 27 -2.07 -1.33 8.57
C PRO A 27 -3.18 -0.52 9.28
N SER A 28 -2.88 -0.02 10.49
CA SER A 28 -3.76 0.82 11.30
C SER A 28 -3.97 2.22 10.73
N SER A 29 -3.06 2.70 9.88
CA SER A 29 -3.13 4.02 9.24
C SER A 29 -3.86 4.02 7.89
N ILE A 30 -4.30 2.85 7.42
CA ILE A 30 -4.95 2.69 6.12
C ILE A 30 -6.45 2.90 6.26
N ASN A 31 -7.00 3.77 5.42
CA ASN A 31 -8.44 3.94 5.30
C ASN A 31 -9.05 2.75 4.53
N LYS A 32 -9.24 1.62 5.22
CA LYS A 32 -9.75 0.37 4.62
C LYS A 32 -11.10 0.51 3.92
N ALA A 33 -11.93 1.49 4.31
CA ALA A 33 -13.22 1.74 3.68
C ALA A 33 -13.08 2.20 2.22
N ALA A 34 -11.93 2.77 1.83
CA ALA A 34 -11.65 3.18 0.47
C ALA A 34 -11.15 2.04 -0.43
N PHE A 35 -10.90 0.83 0.11
CA PHE A 35 -10.23 -0.25 -0.61
C PHE A 35 -11.07 -1.50 -0.81
N THR A 36 -10.77 -2.20 -1.90
CA THR A 36 -11.18 -3.58 -2.17
C THR A 36 -9.95 -4.41 -2.56
N GLU A 37 -9.96 -5.71 -2.25
CA GLU A 37 -8.89 -6.61 -2.67
C GLU A 37 -8.86 -6.76 -4.20
N SER A 38 -7.66 -6.77 -4.77
CA SER A 38 -7.42 -7.08 -6.17
C SER A 38 -6.99 -8.53 -6.32
N SER A 39 -7.34 -9.17 -7.44
CA SER A 39 -6.83 -10.51 -7.80
C SER A 39 -5.38 -10.48 -8.30
N THR A 40 -4.79 -9.29 -8.47
CA THR A 40 -3.40 -9.13 -8.87
C THR A 40 -2.47 -9.62 -7.75
N SER A 41 -1.42 -10.35 -8.13
CA SER A 41 -0.30 -10.69 -7.24
C SER A 41 1.02 -10.66 -8.00
N SER A 42 2.12 -10.48 -7.29
CA SER A 42 3.47 -10.52 -7.88
C SER A 42 4.47 -11.10 -6.89
N VAL A 43 5.55 -11.70 -7.39
CA VAL A 43 6.57 -12.33 -6.54
C VAL A 43 7.83 -11.49 -6.53
N CYS A 44 8.31 -11.16 -5.33
CA CYS A 44 9.61 -10.53 -5.10
C CYS A 44 10.55 -11.56 -4.46
N PRO A 45 11.76 -11.79 -5.01
CA PRO A 45 12.68 -12.82 -4.53
C PRO A 45 13.08 -12.73 -3.05
N TRP A 46 12.96 -11.54 -2.44
CA TRP A 46 13.36 -11.33 -1.05
C TRP A 46 12.24 -10.82 -0.14
N LYS A 47 11.17 -10.25 -0.70
CA LYS A 47 10.03 -9.76 0.09
C LYS A 47 8.90 -10.77 0.20
N GLY A 48 8.75 -11.68 -0.76
CA GLY A 48 7.64 -12.65 -0.80
C GLY A 48 6.62 -12.32 -1.89
N THR A 49 5.40 -12.82 -1.72
CA THR A 49 4.30 -12.56 -2.64
C THR A 49 3.57 -11.27 -2.23
N ALA A 50 3.50 -10.31 -3.14
CA ALA A 50 2.72 -9.10 -2.95
C ALA A 50 1.24 -9.34 -3.31
N ALA A 51 0.36 -8.76 -2.51
CA ALA A 51 -1.06 -8.59 -2.80
C ALA A 51 -1.37 -7.11 -3.04
N TYR A 52 -2.47 -6.83 -3.72
CA TYR A 52 -2.81 -5.49 -4.20
C TYR A 52 -4.20 -5.06 -3.75
N TYR A 53 -4.36 -3.76 -3.56
CA TYR A 53 -5.66 -3.13 -3.32
C TYR A 53 -6.05 -2.23 -4.49
N ASP A 54 -7.31 -2.32 -4.87
CA ASP A 54 -8.00 -1.32 -5.68
C ASP A 54 -8.60 -0.26 -4.75
N ALA A 55 -8.59 1.01 -5.13
CA ALA A 55 -9.31 2.06 -4.40
C ALA A 55 -10.61 2.45 -5.10
N ASN A 56 -11.69 2.56 -4.34
CA ASN A 56 -12.98 3.05 -4.80
C ASN A 56 -13.22 4.44 -4.21
N VAL A 57 -13.03 5.47 -5.02
CA VAL A 57 -13.18 6.87 -4.63
C VAL A 57 -14.07 7.57 -5.63
N ASP A 58 -15.10 8.28 -5.15
CA ASP A 58 -16.07 9.04 -5.97
C ASP A 58 -16.72 8.20 -7.09
N GLY A 59 -17.06 6.95 -6.79
CA GLY A 59 -17.67 6.03 -7.76
C GLY A 59 -16.72 5.56 -8.87
N LYS A 60 -15.42 5.82 -8.76
CA LYS A 60 -14.38 5.33 -9.67
C LYS A 60 -13.46 4.36 -8.96
N THR A 61 -13.14 3.27 -9.65
CA THR A 61 -12.15 2.30 -9.20
C THR A 61 -10.79 2.61 -9.81
N VAL A 62 -9.77 2.79 -8.98
CA VAL A 62 -8.38 2.86 -9.38
C VAL A 62 -7.73 1.53 -9.07
N LYS A 63 -7.49 0.75 -10.12
CA LYS A 63 -6.95 -0.62 -10.01
C LYS A 63 -5.51 -0.62 -9.50
N ASP A 64 -5.17 -1.57 -8.65
CA ASP A 64 -3.83 -1.85 -8.13
C ASP A 64 -3.12 -0.58 -7.67
N VAL A 65 -3.80 0.25 -6.87
CA VAL A 65 -3.27 1.55 -6.43
C VAL A 65 -2.26 1.40 -5.30
N ALA A 66 -2.43 0.35 -4.50
CA ALA A 66 -1.59 0.02 -3.36
C ALA A 66 -1.20 -1.46 -3.39
N TRP A 67 -0.09 -1.79 -2.74
CA TRP A 67 0.38 -3.16 -2.58
C TRP A 67 0.93 -3.38 -1.16
N TYR A 68 0.96 -4.64 -0.74
CA TYR A 68 1.50 -5.06 0.54
C TYR A 68 2.00 -6.50 0.46
N TYR A 69 2.81 -6.90 1.44
CA TYR A 69 3.30 -8.28 1.57
C TYR A 69 2.62 -8.92 2.79
N PRO A 70 1.59 -9.76 2.63
CA PRO A 70 0.92 -10.43 3.76
C PRO A 70 1.88 -11.33 4.53
N ASP A 71 2.74 -12.05 3.80
CA ASP A 71 3.72 -12.98 4.36
C ASP A 71 5.10 -12.70 3.75
N THR A 72 6.00 -12.15 4.57
CA THR A 72 7.36 -11.85 4.13
C THR A 72 8.29 -13.05 4.34
N ILE A 73 9.24 -13.25 3.42
CA ILE A 73 10.08 -14.46 3.37
C ILE A 73 11.52 -14.26 3.87
N THR A 74 11.88 -13.04 4.28
CA THR A 74 13.21 -12.74 4.85
C THR A 74 13.10 -11.82 6.06
N ASP A 75 14.05 -11.93 7.00
CA ASP A 75 14.13 -11.06 8.17
C ASP A 75 14.27 -9.58 7.79
N ARG A 76 14.93 -9.31 6.66
CA ARG A 76 15.06 -7.95 6.12
C ARG A 76 13.72 -7.36 5.68
N ALA A 77 12.78 -8.19 5.22
CA ALA A 77 11.45 -7.78 4.81
C ALA A 77 10.43 -7.81 5.97
N LYS A 78 10.69 -8.57 7.05
CA LYS A 78 9.78 -8.70 8.19
C LYS A 78 9.24 -7.38 8.76
N PRO A 79 10.02 -6.29 8.84
CA PRO A 79 9.51 -5.02 9.33
C PRO A 79 8.34 -4.44 8.51
N ILE A 80 8.20 -4.78 7.22
CA ILE A 80 7.13 -4.27 6.35
C ILE A 80 6.03 -5.30 6.09
N GLU A 81 6.00 -6.41 6.81
CA GLU A 81 4.94 -7.41 6.69
C GLU A 81 3.58 -6.79 7.04
N GLY A 82 2.61 -6.95 6.13
CA GLY A 82 1.29 -6.34 6.20
C GLY A 82 1.25 -4.83 5.93
N TYR A 83 2.39 -4.14 5.89
CA TYR A 83 2.40 -2.68 5.63
C TYR A 83 2.10 -2.40 4.17
N VAL A 84 1.41 -1.29 3.92
CA VAL A 84 0.87 -0.93 2.61
C VAL A 84 1.68 0.20 1.98
N ALA A 85 2.07 0.04 0.73
CA ALA A 85 2.74 1.06 -0.08
C ALA A 85 1.87 1.43 -1.29
N PHE A 86 2.16 2.59 -1.91
CA PHE A 86 1.32 3.19 -2.95
C PHE A 86 2.11 3.55 -4.20
N TYR A 87 1.45 3.41 -5.36
CA TYR A 87 2.05 3.77 -6.64
C TYR A 87 2.05 5.28 -6.84
N LYS A 88 3.25 5.87 -6.87
CA LYS A 88 3.46 7.33 -6.97
C LYS A 88 2.85 7.97 -8.22
N ASN A 89 2.60 7.21 -9.28
CA ASN A 89 1.93 7.71 -10.49
C ASN A 89 0.39 7.64 -10.43
N LYS A 90 -0.17 7.09 -9.35
CA LYS A 90 -1.63 6.94 -9.16
C LYS A 90 -2.18 7.78 -8.00
N VAL A 91 -1.34 8.22 -7.07
CA VAL A 91 -1.72 8.98 -5.87
C VAL A 91 -0.86 10.22 -5.70
N GLN A 92 -1.30 11.13 -4.85
CA GLN A 92 -0.52 12.27 -4.40
C GLN A 92 0.04 11.97 -3.00
N PHE A 93 1.33 12.26 -2.80
CA PHE A 93 1.98 12.21 -1.49
C PHE A 93 2.09 13.63 -0.95
N GLU A 94 1.69 13.81 0.32
CA GLU A 94 1.72 15.06 1.09
C GLU A 94 2.60 14.90 2.33
#